data_AF-A0A818TBT5-F1
#
_entry.id   AF-A0A818TBT5-F1
#
_cell.length_a   1.000
_cell.length_b   1.000
_cell.length_c   1.000
_cell.angle_alpha   90.00
_cell.angle_beta   90.00
_cell.angle_gamma   90.00
#
_symmetry.space_group_name_H-M   'P 1'
#
loop_
_entity.id
_entity.type
_entity.pdbx_description
1 polymer ?
#
loop_
_entity_poly.entity_id
_entity_poly.type
_entity_poly.pdbx_seq_one_letter_code
_entity_poly.pdbx_strand_id
1 'polypeptide(L)'
;MKANVPIINLEELQICSNDYTKISSDYGFQHESLKRLYISNNNITDWQSICRLGHLFSHLETLIASDNPLESFRSDDDVNICLPYLHTLSVDKVQVSEWDDIVALTKLPCLNALRIHLTPLLKPYQKDERFFLLLGYMKNIIKLNGSVITANERETSERRFIRYYSQRDDKPQRYFELTEKHGNLKPLVDIKIRAPYLINVRLIYNQITYDKEIDVRQTVQQFKKYLHEIFQIPLTRLRLFYIDDFAFSMGVGGPEELKYPRRVLHTYNIHDGDQFHVDLKPDAPKPQHSNRTADITQRNKKSTDGNTTNSSTSSDDDKTNISIEISPFSFDSLQKLTEEKSTNNNNQTTTIELDYLYPSIDKNIEIKVNDDDHDDDLLLAAAAACNNIKTK
;
A
#
# COMPACT_ATOMS: atom_id res chain seq x y z
N MET A 1 -36.90 8.35 44.64
CA MET A 1 -36.35 9.20 43.56
C MET A 1 -34.90 9.52 43.88
N LYS A 2 -33.95 8.73 43.37
CA LYS A 2 -32.55 9.16 43.35
C LYS A 2 -32.44 10.13 42.17
N ALA A 3 -32.10 11.38 42.45
CA ALA A 3 -31.79 12.32 41.39
C ALA A 3 -30.55 11.78 40.64
N ASN A 4 -30.70 11.51 39.35
CA ASN A 4 -29.57 11.25 38.45
C ASN A 4 -28.72 12.51 38.43
N VAL A 5 -27.54 12.46 39.06
CA VAL A 5 -26.60 13.58 39.03
C VAL A 5 -25.72 13.38 37.80
N PRO A 6 -25.76 14.28 36.80
CA PRO A 6 -24.90 14.17 35.63
C PRO A 6 -23.43 14.23 36.05
N ILE A 7 -22.62 13.35 35.48
CA ILE A 7 -21.16 13.33 35.67
C ILE A 7 -20.60 14.56 34.97
N ILE A 8 -20.50 15.67 35.70
CA ILE A 8 -20.06 16.97 35.19
C ILE A 8 -18.62 17.00 34.64
N ASN A 9 -17.81 15.95 34.87
CA ASN A 9 -16.38 15.90 34.53
C ASN A 9 -16.03 14.76 33.56
N LEU A 10 -17.01 14.20 32.83
CA LEU A 10 -16.72 13.11 31.89
C LEU A 10 -15.96 13.65 30.67
N GLU A 11 -14.70 13.27 30.50
CA GLU A 11 -13.91 13.74 29.34
C GLU A 11 -13.98 12.80 28.12
N GLU A 12 -14.33 11.53 28.33
CA GLU A 12 -14.30 10.50 27.31
C GLU A 12 -15.51 9.59 27.43
N LEU A 13 -16.15 9.33 26.28
CA LEU A 13 -17.33 8.49 26.19
C LEU A 13 -17.20 7.57 24.99
N GLN A 14 -17.45 6.29 25.23
CA GLN A 14 -17.43 5.25 24.21
C GLN A 14 -18.77 4.54 24.13
N ILE A 15 -19.36 4.58 22.93
CA ILE A 15 -20.66 4.01 22.59
C ILE A 15 -20.52 3.31 21.22
N CYS A 16 -19.63 2.32 21.16
CA CYS A 16 -19.33 1.57 19.94
C CYS A 16 -20.10 0.25 19.87
N SER A 17 -20.29 -0.27 18.67
CA SER A 17 -20.88 -1.61 18.43
C SER A 17 -22.30 -1.77 18.98
N ASN A 18 -23.12 -0.74 18.76
CA ASN A 18 -24.56 -0.83 18.97
C ASN A 18 -25.26 -0.62 17.62
N ASP A 19 -26.58 -0.76 17.55
CA ASP A 19 -27.33 -0.64 16.30
C ASP A 19 -27.95 0.76 16.11
N TYR A 20 -27.38 1.79 16.73
CA TYR A 20 -27.95 3.13 16.73
C TYR A 20 -27.97 3.76 15.34
N THR A 21 -29.14 4.27 14.94
CA THR A 21 -29.37 4.83 13.59
C THR A 21 -29.48 6.35 13.58
N LYS A 22 -30.01 6.96 14.64
CA LYS A 22 -30.31 8.39 14.73
C LYS A 22 -30.10 8.95 16.13
N ILE A 23 -30.09 10.28 16.21
CA ILE A 23 -29.90 11.06 17.43
C ILE A 23 -31.08 12.04 17.57
N SER A 24 -31.95 11.84 18.56
CA SER A 24 -33.12 12.68 18.85
C SER A 24 -32.76 14.14 19.24
N SER A 25 -33.70 15.07 19.12
CA SER A 25 -33.43 16.53 19.04
C SER A 25 -33.54 17.33 20.34
N ASP A 26 -34.03 16.77 21.45
CA ASP A 26 -34.67 17.63 22.46
C ASP A 26 -34.15 17.46 23.89
N TYR A 27 -32.84 17.54 24.08
CA TYR A 27 -32.26 17.60 25.42
C TYR A 27 -31.72 19.00 25.73
N GLY A 28 -32.36 19.69 26.68
CA GLY A 28 -31.97 21.03 27.16
C GLY A 28 -30.71 21.05 28.05
N PHE A 29 -29.77 20.12 27.84
CA PHE A 29 -28.50 20.08 28.57
C PHE A 29 -27.31 20.11 27.60
N GLN A 30 -26.25 20.79 28.00
CA GLN A 30 -24.95 20.75 27.33
C GLN A 30 -23.92 20.17 28.30
N HIS A 31 -23.01 19.36 27.77
CA HIS A 31 -21.97 18.69 28.52
C HIS A 31 -20.60 19.18 28.05
N GLU A 32 -20.11 20.24 28.69
CA GLU A 32 -18.93 20.99 28.29
C GLU A 32 -17.59 20.28 28.56
N SER A 33 -17.55 19.28 29.43
CA SER A 33 -16.28 18.60 29.77
C SER A 33 -15.92 17.44 28.84
N LEU A 34 -16.84 16.98 27.98
CA LEU A 34 -16.59 15.84 27.09
C LEU A 34 -15.73 16.27 25.91
N LYS A 35 -14.56 15.66 25.77
CA LYS A 35 -13.57 15.96 24.73
C LYS A 35 -13.41 14.85 23.70
N ARG A 36 -13.70 13.61 24.06
CA ARG A 36 -13.46 12.43 23.21
C ARG A 36 -14.71 11.57 23.14
N LEU A 37 -15.20 11.36 21.92
CA LEU A 37 -16.38 10.55 21.65
C LEU A 37 -16.06 9.46 20.64
N TYR A 38 -16.34 8.22 21.02
CA TYR A 38 -16.18 7.03 20.19
C TYR A 38 -17.56 6.44 19.94
N ILE A 39 -18.01 6.45 18.69
CA ILE A 39 -19.33 5.96 18.26
C ILE A 39 -19.19 5.03 17.06
N SER A 40 -18.10 4.25 17.03
CA SER A 40 -17.79 3.40 15.89
C SER A 40 -18.65 2.15 15.83
N ASN A 41 -18.88 1.61 14.62
CA ASN A 41 -19.70 0.42 14.41
C ASN A 41 -21.13 0.63 14.95
N ASN A 42 -21.78 1.68 14.48
CA ASN A 42 -23.22 1.88 14.63
C ASN A 42 -23.85 2.02 13.22
N ASN A 43 -25.15 2.32 13.14
CA ASN A 43 -25.89 2.44 11.89
C ASN A 43 -26.25 3.90 11.55
N ILE A 44 -25.42 4.85 11.96
CA ILE A 44 -25.67 6.28 11.72
C ILE A 44 -25.40 6.60 10.24
N THR A 45 -26.43 7.08 9.54
CA THR A 45 -26.36 7.40 8.11
C THR A 45 -26.20 8.88 7.81
N ASP A 46 -26.66 9.75 8.72
CA ASP A 46 -26.75 11.19 8.50
C ASP A 46 -25.77 11.99 9.36
N TRP A 47 -25.21 13.06 8.77
CA TRP A 47 -24.32 13.97 9.48
C TRP A 47 -25.04 14.89 10.47
N GLN A 48 -26.34 15.12 10.28
CA GLN A 48 -27.13 15.97 11.17
C GLN A 48 -27.17 15.39 12.59
N SER A 49 -27.28 14.06 12.71
CA SER A 49 -27.13 13.34 13.97
C SER A 49 -25.78 13.66 14.62
N ILE A 50 -24.68 13.56 13.88
CA ILE A 50 -23.35 13.93 14.38
C ILE A 50 -23.30 15.40 14.82
N CYS A 51 -23.92 16.31 14.08
CA CYS A 51 -24.04 17.72 14.46
C CYS A 51 -24.83 17.91 15.77
N ARG A 52 -25.89 17.15 16.00
CA ARG A 52 -26.64 17.15 17.29
C ARG A 52 -25.76 16.72 18.46
N LEU A 53 -24.90 15.72 18.28
CA LEU A 53 -23.91 15.36 19.32
C LEU A 53 -22.94 16.50 19.57
N GLY A 54 -22.52 17.22 18.53
CA GLY A 54 -21.66 18.40 18.66
C GLY A 54 -22.31 19.52 19.48
N HIS A 55 -23.61 19.77 19.31
CA HIS A 55 -24.34 20.74 20.13
C HIS A 55 -24.46 20.33 21.61
N LEU A 56 -24.58 19.03 21.88
CA LEU A 56 -24.61 18.49 23.25
C LEU A 56 -23.23 18.47 23.89
N PHE A 57 -22.20 18.13 23.11
CA PHE A 57 -20.80 18.06 23.52
C PHE A 57 -20.02 19.21 22.89
N SER A 58 -20.33 20.43 23.33
CA SER A 58 -19.86 21.68 22.70
C SER A 58 -18.34 21.83 22.64
N HIS A 59 -17.58 21.12 23.47
CA HIS A 59 -16.11 21.14 23.52
C HIS A 59 -15.47 19.86 22.99
N LEU A 60 -16.17 19.11 22.14
CA LEU A 60 -15.66 17.87 21.56
C LEU A 60 -14.40 18.13 20.70
N GLU A 61 -13.29 17.52 21.09
CA GLU A 61 -11.98 17.66 20.42
C GLU A 61 -11.69 16.47 19.49
N THR A 62 -12.19 15.27 19.82
CA THR A 62 -11.96 14.04 19.07
C THR A 62 -13.26 13.27 18.85
N LEU A 63 -13.53 12.92 17.60
CA LEU A 63 -14.68 12.10 17.20
C LEU A 63 -14.21 10.90 16.37
N ILE A 64 -14.52 9.70 16.85
CA ILE A 64 -14.27 8.44 16.14
C ILE A 64 -15.62 7.81 15.76
N ALA A 65 -16.05 8.07 14.52
CA ALA A 65 -17.32 7.65 13.94
C ALA A 65 -17.11 6.66 12.78
N SER A 66 -16.10 5.81 12.90
CA SER A 66 -15.76 4.82 11.87
C SER A 66 -16.75 3.65 11.85
N ASP A 67 -16.84 2.91 10.75
CA ASP A 67 -17.78 1.80 10.59
C ASP A 67 -19.25 2.24 10.80
N ASN A 68 -19.61 3.46 10.36
CA ASN A 68 -20.99 3.91 10.26
C ASN A 68 -21.33 4.16 8.77
N PRO A 69 -22.54 3.86 8.30
CA PRO A 69 -22.95 4.09 6.92
C PRO A 69 -23.21 5.57 6.59
N LEU A 70 -22.39 6.50 7.09
CA LEU A 70 -22.53 7.94 6.83
C LEU A 70 -22.44 8.23 5.34
N GLU A 71 -23.49 8.84 4.77
CA GLU A 71 -23.60 9.07 3.33
C GLU A 71 -23.05 10.45 2.91
N SER A 72 -23.05 11.41 3.83
CA SER A 72 -22.62 12.79 3.60
C SER A 72 -21.96 13.39 4.85
N PHE A 73 -21.21 14.48 4.68
CA PHE A 73 -20.68 15.33 5.76
C PHE A 73 -21.31 16.74 5.76
N ARG A 74 -22.43 16.92 5.06
CA ARG A 74 -23.16 18.18 4.94
C ARG A 74 -24.34 18.18 5.93
N SER A 75 -24.64 19.34 6.48
CA SER A 75 -25.81 19.59 7.33
C SER A 75 -26.51 20.86 6.88
N ASP A 76 -27.79 20.98 7.23
CA ASP A 76 -28.58 22.21 7.03
C ASP A 76 -28.07 23.35 7.94
N ASP A 77 -27.55 22.98 9.12
CA ASP A 77 -26.81 23.87 9.99
C ASP A 77 -25.41 24.14 9.42
N ASP A 78 -24.90 25.36 9.63
CA ASP A 78 -23.50 25.67 9.30
C ASP A 78 -22.59 24.74 10.12
N VAL A 79 -21.92 23.78 9.45
CA VAL A 79 -21.04 22.76 10.07
C VAL A 79 -20.02 23.36 11.06
N ASN A 80 -19.68 24.64 10.86
CA ASN A 80 -18.81 25.45 11.73
C ASN A 80 -19.34 25.65 13.15
N ILE A 81 -20.65 25.56 13.32
CA ILE A 81 -21.35 25.78 14.59
C ILE A 81 -21.45 24.48 15.37
N CYS A 82 -21.58 23.35 14.68
CA CYS A 82 -21.87 22.08 15.33
C CYS A 82 -20.65 21.48 16.04
N LEU A 83 -19.46 21.60 15.46
CA LEU A 83 -18.23 20.97 15.97
C LEU A 83 -17.07 21.97 16.05
N PRO A 84 -17.18 23.05 16.85
CA PRO A 84 -16.29 24.20 16.79
C PRO A 84 -14.85 23.89 17.25
N TYR A 85 -14.66 22.91 18.13
CA TYR A 85 -13.35 22.55 18.69
C TYR A 85 -12.83 21.20 18.20
N LEU A 86 -13.43 20.62 17.16
CA LEU A 86 -13.03 19.30 16.69
C LEU A 86 -11.65 19.36 16.01
N HIS A 87 -10.66 18.70 16.61
CA HIS A 87 -9.30 18.61 16.10
C HIS A 87 -9.06 17.31 15.32
N THR A 88 -9.65 16.21 15.81
CA THR A 88 -9.45 14.86 15.26
C THR A 88 -10.76 14.22 14.85
N LEU A 89 -10.85 13.79 13.59
CA LEU A 89 -11.98 13.04 13.04
C LEU A 89 -11.52 11.71 12.43
N SER A 90 -12.18 10.61 12.81
CA SER A 90 -12.00 9.30 12.17
C SER A 90 -13.32 8.78 11.62
N VAL A 91 -13.38 8.66 10.29
CA VAL A 91 -14.55 8.26 9.50
C VAL A 91 -14.13 7.20 8.49
N ASP A 92 -13.48 6.13 8.98
CA ASP A 92 -13.18 4.96 8.15
C ASP A 92 -14.47 4.21 7.81
N LYS A 93 -14.54 3.65 6.61
CA LYS A 93 -15.63 2.79 6.11
C LYS A 93 -17.02 3.45 6.11
N VAL A 94 -17.07 4.75 5.83
CA VAL A 94 -18.32 5.46 5.56
C VAL A 94 -18.75 5.34 4.09
N GLN A 95 -19.99 5.73 3.77
CA GLN A 95 -20.57 5.65 2.42
C GLN A 95 -20.45 6.93 1.60
N VAL A 96 -19.69 7.92 2.07
CA VAL A 96 -19.41 9.16 1.33
C VAL A 96 -18.81 8.87 -0.05
N SER A 97 -19.40 9.49 -1.07
CA SER A 97 -19.10 9.24 -2.49
C SER A 97 -18.70 10.49 -3.28
N GLU A 98 -18.89 11.69 -2.74
CA GLU A 98 -18.61 12.97 -3.42
C GLU A 98 -17.51 13.79 -2.75
N TRP A 99 -16.76 14.56 -3.55
CA TRP A 99 -15.69 15.45 -3.04
C TRP A 99 -16.24 16.67 -2.30
N ASP A 100 -17.47 17.09 -2.59
CA ASP A 100 -18.13 18.20 -1.90
C ASP A 100 -18.35 17.90 -0.40
N ASP A 101 -18.44 16.63 0.00
CA ASP A 101 -18.43 16.24 1.41
C ASP A 101 -17.07 16.47 2.08
N ILE A 102 -15.98 16.23 1.36
CA ILE A 102 -14.64 16.59 1.84
C ILE A 102 -14.52 18.12 1.97
N VAL A 103 -15.09 18.87 1.02
CA VAL A 103 -15.16 20.34 1.11
C VAL A 103 -15.95 20.78 2.35
N ALA A 104 -17.06 20.11 2.70
CA ALA A 104 -17.82 20.41 3.91
C ALA A 104 -16.96 20.29 5.18
N LEU A 105 -16.10 19.26 5.26
CA LEU A 105 -15.17 19.10 6.38
C LEU A 105 -14.11 20.22 6.46
N THR A 106 -13.78 20.90 5.36
CA THR A 106 -12.83 22.04 5.39
C THR A 106 -13.37 23.25 6.14
N LYS A 107 -14.68 23.30 6.37
CA LYS A 107 -15.33 24.37 7.10
C LYS A 107 -14.99 24.28 8.60
N LEU A 108 -14.82 23.07 9.14
CA LEU A 108 -14.45 22.83 10.55
C LEU A 108 -13.16 23.59 10.92
N PRO A 109 -13.22 24.54 11.86
CA PRO A 109 -12.16 25.53 12.05
C PRO A 109 -10.88 24.94 12.66
N CYS A 110 -11.02 23.96 13.56
CA CYS A 110 -9.89 23.35 14.30
C CYS A 110 -9.43 22.00 13.72
N LEU A 111 -10.09 21.48 12.68
CA LEU A 111 -9.82 20.14 12.19
C LEU A 111 -8.43 20.05 11.56
N ASN A 112 -7.55 19.29 12.20
CA ASN A 112 -6.15 19.16 11.81
C ASN A 112 -5.71 17.69 11.62
N ALA A 113 -6.48 16.73 12.15
CA ALA A 113 -6.23 15.30 12.01
C ALA A 113 -7.45 14.60 11.42
N LEU A 114 -7.28 13.98 10.25
CA LEU A 114 -8.33 13.22 9.58
C LEU A 114 -7.87 11.77 9.35
N ARG A 115 -8.76 10.82 9.63
CA ARG A 115 -8.61 9.44 9.22
C ARG A 115 -9.83 9.05 8.38
N ILE A 116 -9.57 8.68 7.13
CA ILE A 116 -10.58 8.32 6.15
C ILE A 116 -10.03 7.25 5.19
N HIS A 117 -10.58 6.06 5.32
CA HIS A 117 -10.27 4.88 4.51
C HIS A 117 -11.55 4.16 4.09
N LEU A 118 -11.44 3.32 3.06
CA LEU A 118 -12.50 2.39 2.66
C LEU A 118 -13.85 3.08 2.34
N THR A 119 -13.81 4.32 1.85
CA THR A 119 -14.99 5.07 1.39
C THR A 119 -15.19 4.91 -0.12
N PRO A 120 -16.45 4.86 -0.62
CA PRO A 120 -16.74 4.83 -2.05
C PRO A 120 -16.02 5.93 -2.85
N LEU A 121 -15.94 7.15 -2.30
CA LEU A 121 -15.23 8.29 -2.87
C LEU A 121 -13.80 7.95 -3.31
N LEU A 122 -13.07 7.17 -2.50
CA LEU A 122 -11.65 6.92 -2.72
C LEU A 122 -11.38 5.67 -3.58
N LYS A 123 -12.39 4.83 -3.85
CA LYS A 123 -12.24 3.58 -4.61
C LYS A 123 -11.63 3.77 -6.01
N PRO A 124 -12.01 4.79 -6.81
CA PRO A 124 -11.51 4.94 -8.18
C PRO A 124 -10.01 5.30 -8.28
N TYR A 125 -9.42 5.80 -7.20
CA TYR A 125 -8.09 6.40 -7.20
C TYR A 125 -7.01 5.42 -6.71
N GLN A 126 -5.79 5.56 -7.19
CA GLN A 126 -4.62 4.87 -6.62
C GLN A 126 -4.22 5.45 -5.26
N LYS A 127 -3.41 4.71 -4.49
CA LYS A 127 -2.97 5.13 -3.14
C LYS A 127 -2.36 6.54 -3.14
N ASP A 128 -1.48 6.81 -4.09
CA ASP A 128 -0.80 8.10 -4.23
C ASP A 128 -1.77 9.22 -4.62
N GLU A 129 -2.75 8.92 -5.46
CA GLU A 129 -3.78 9.87 -5.89
C GLU A 129 -4.71 10.26 -4.75
N ARG A 130 -5.21 9.28 -4.00
CA ARG A 130 -6.02 9.50 -2.80
C ARG A 130 -5.35 10.49 -1.85
N PHE A 131 -4.04 10.31 -1.63
CA PHE A 131 -3.27 11.15 -0.72
C PHE A 131 -3.21 12.60 -1.20
N PHE A 132 -2.73 12.86 -2.42
CA PHE A 132 -2.60 14.26 -2.87
C PHE A 132 -3.95 14.92 -3.11
N LEU A 133 -5.01 14.16 -3.46
CA LEU A 133 -6.36 14.69 -3.62
C LEU A 133 -6.92 15.16 -2.29
N LEU A 134 -6.94 14.29 -1.27
CA LEU A 134 -7.36 14.65 0.08
C LEU A 134 -6.59 15.86 0.62
N LEU A 135 -5.27 15.87 0.41
CA LEU A 135 -4.42 16.96 0.86
C LEU A 135 -4.61 18.26 0.07
N GLY A 136 -4.94 18.19 -1.22
CA GLY A 136 -5.24 19.37 -2.00
C GLY A 136 -6.51 20.06 -1.54
N TYR A 137 -7.58 19.28 -1.30
CA TYR A 137 -8.86 19.78 -0.76
C TYR A 137 -8.72 20.30 0.68
N MET A 138 -8.01 19.58 1.55
CA MET A 138 -7.98 19.87 2.99
C MET A 138 -6.78 20.75 3.41
N LYS A 139 -7.01 22.06 3.51
CA LYS A 139 -5.94 23.05 3.79
C LYS A 139 -5.31 22.99 5.19
N ASN A 140 -6.07 22.59 6.21
CA ASN A 140 -5.64 22.68 7.63
C ASN A 140 -5.12 21.35 8.20
N ILE A 141 -5.13 20.26 7.40
CA ILE A 141 -4.76 18.93 7.88
C ILE A 141 -3.23 18.79 8.02
N ILE A 142 -2.80 18.50 9.25
CA ILE A 142 -1.41 18.21 9.63
C ILE A 142 -1.17 16.72 9.86
N LYS A 143 -2.22 15.93 10.11
CA LYS A 143 -2.15 14.48 10.25
C LYS A 143 -3.23 13.81 9.39
N LEU A 144 -2.84 12.98 8.43
CA LEU A 144 -3.77 12.22 7.60
C LEU A 144 -3.49 10.73 7.78
N ASN A 145 -4.54 9.96 8.09
CA ASN A 145 -4.49 8.50 8.15
C ASN A 145 -3.39 7.94 9.08
N GLY A 146 -3.14 8.65 10.19
CA GLY A 146 -2.13 8.29 11.18
C GLY A 146 -0.74 8.91 10.95
N SER A 147 -0.46 9.42 9.75
CA SER A 147 0.84 10.02 9.40
C SER A 147 0.82 11.54 9.54
N VAL A 148 1.88 12.09 10.15
CA VAL A 148 2.14 13.54 10.16
C VAL A 148 2.57 13.96 8.77
N ILE A 149 2.04 15.09 8.29
CA ILE A 149 2.39 15.65 6.99
C ILE A 149 3.44 16.74 7.15
N THR A 150 4.56 16.57 6.48
CA THR A 150 5.63 17.56 6.41
C THR A 150 5.26 18.71 5.45
N ALA A 151 5.93 19.85 5.60
CA ALA A 151 5.75 20.99 4.69
C ALA A 151 6.06 20.62 3.23
N ASN A 152 7.09 19.79 3.00
CA ASN A 152 7.45 19.32 1.66
C ASN A 152 6.39 18.39 1.06
N GLU A 153 5.81 17.48 1.84
CA GLU A 153 4.72 16.61 1.37
C GLU A 153 3.46 17.40 1.06
N ARG A 154 3.12 18.40 1.89
CA ARG A 154 2.03 19.35 1.66
C ARG A 154 2.21 20.05 0.32
N GLU A 155 3.35 20.69 0.14
CA GLU A 155 3.69 21.45 -1.05
C GLU A 155 3.70 20.56 -2.30
N THR A 156 4.33 19.39 -2.22
CA THR A 156 4.36 18.40 -3.31
C THR A 156 2.95 17.93 -3.67
N SER A 157 2.09 17.68 -2.67
CA SER A 157 0.71 17.24 -2.88
C SER A 157 -0.14 18.34 -3.52
N GLU A 158 -0.04 19.57 -3.04
CA GLU A 158 -0.72 20.74 -3.64
C GLU A 158 -0.30 20.94 -5.10
N ARG A 159 0.99 20.79 -5.42
CA ARG A 159 1.48 20.83 -6.80
C ARG A 159 0.95 19.69 -7.67
N ARG A 160 0.88 18.47 -7.13
CA ARG A 160 0.27 17.33 -7.84
C ARG A 160 -1.22 17.54 -8.07
N PHE A 161 -1.93 18.12 -7.11
CA PHE A 161 -3.34 18.49 -7.22
C PHE A 161 -3.58 19.47 -8.37
N ILE A 162 -2.79 20.55 -8.46
CA ILE A 162 -2.87 21.49 -9.59
C ILE A 162 -2.66 20.76 -10.92
N ARG A 163 -1.60 19.94 -11.02
CA ARG A 163 -1.33 19.19 -12.26
C ARG A 163 -2.48 18.25 -12.63
N TYR A 164 -3.07 17.57 -11.64
CA TYR A 164 -4.18 16.66 -11.83
C TYR A 164 -5.42 17.35 -12.43
N TYR A 165 -5.77 18.55 -11.96
CA TYR A 165 -6.91 19.31 -12.47
C TYR A 165 -6.59 20.22 -13.66
N SER A 166 -5.32 20.43 -14.00
CA SER A 166 -4.93 21.40 -15.04
C SER A 166 -5.60 21.14 -16.41
N GLN A 167 -5.70 19.87 -16.81
CA GLN A 167 -6.29 19.43 -18.09
C GLN A 167 -7.74 18.94 -17.97
N ARG A 168 -8.37 19.07 -16.80
CA ARG A 168 -9.75 18.62 -16.57
C ARG A 168 -10.72 19.78 -16.55
N ASP A 169 -11.97 19.56 -16.93
CA ASP A 169 -12.98 20.62 -16.92
C ASP A 169 -13.61 20.83 -15.52
N ASP A 170 -13.57 19.80 -14.66
CA ASP A 170 -14.16 19.75 -13.32
C ASP A 170 -13.25 20.37 -12.23
N LYS A 171 -12.69 21.55 -12.49
CA LYS A 171 -11.76 22.22 -11.56
C LYS A 171 -12.49 22.70 -10.29
N PRO A 172 -12.15 22.21 -9.09
CA PRO A 172 -12.74 22.69 -7.84
C PRO A 172 -12.21 24.09 -7.50
N GLN A 173 -12.94 24.87 -6.68
CA GLN A 173 -12.51 26.21 -6.25
C GLN A 173 -11.06 26.23 -5.70
N ARG A 174 -10.71 25.18 -4.95
CA ARG A 174 -9.39 24.97 -4.37
C ARG A 174 -8.25 24.94 -5.40
N TYR A 175 -8.52 24.52 -6.64
CA TYR A 175 -7.54 24.56 -7.73
C TYR A 175 -7.07 26.00 -8.02
N PHE A 176 -8.00 26.95 -8.07
CA PHE A 176 -7.68 28.35 -8.38
C PHE A 176 -6.86 28.98 -7.26
N GLU A 177 -7.25 28.76 -5.99
CA GLU A 177 -6.49 29.20 -4.82
C GLU A 177 -5.05 28.67 -4.82
N LEU A 178 -4.87 27.38 -5.13
CA LEU A 178 -3.55 26.77 -5.17
C LEU A 178 -2.72 27.26 -6.36
N THR A 179 -3.35 27.59 -7.49
CA THR A 179 -2.68 28.16 -8.66
C THR A 179 -2.20 29.58 -8.38
N GLU A 180 -2.95 30.38 -7.64
CA GLU A 180 -2.50 31.70 -7.16
C GLU A 180 -1.30 31.57 -6.21
N LYS A 181 -1.30 30.55 -5.34
CA LYS A 181 -0.21 30.30 -4.38
C LYS A 181 1.07 29.75 -5.03
N HIS A 182 0.96 28.77 -5.94
CA HIS A 182 2.09 28.01 -6.48
C HIS A 182 2.47 28.38 -7.91
N GLY A 183 1.65 29.19 -8.58
CA GLY A 183 1.78 29.52 -9.99
C GLY A 183 1.32 28.39 -10.93
N ASN A 184 1.37 28.69 -12.22
CA ASN A 184 1.01 27.74 -13.28
C ASN A 184 2.11 26.68 -13.47
N LEU A 185 1.86 25.47 -12.99
CA LEU A 185 2.79 24.35 -13.12
C LEU A 185 2.68 23.71 -14.50
N LYS A 186 3.81 23.53 -15.17
CA LYS A 186 3.86 22.72 -16.39
C LYS A 186 3.57 21.24 -16.08
N PRO A 187 2.96 20.50 -17.03
CA PRO A 187 2.86 19.05 -16.96
C PRO A 187 4.23 18.43 -16.69
N LEU A 188 4.26 17.36 -15.89
CA LEU A 188 5.50 16.60 -15.71
C LEU A 188 5.84 15.93 -17.03
N VAL A 189 7.05 16.17 -17.53
CA VAL A 189 7.64 15.38 -18.61
C VAL A 189 7.99 14.03 -18.00
N ASP A 190 7.47 12.95 -18.57
CA ASP A 190 7.80 11.59 -18.15
C ASP A 190 9.23 11.27 -18.61
N ILE A 191 10.21 11.70 -17.82
CA ILE A 191 11.61 11.38 -18.06
C ILE A 191 11.82 9.95 -17.56
N LYS A 192 11.73 8.98 -18.47
CA LYS A 192 12.19 7.62 -18.20
C LYS A 192 13.70 7.66 -18.01
N ILE A 193 14.14 7.80 -16.76
CA ILE A 193 15.55 7.72 -16.41
C ILE A 193 16.02 6.30 -16.74
N ARG A 194 16.90 6.18 -17.74
CA ARG A 194 17.51 4.92 -18.17
C ARG A 194 18.30 4.31 -17.00
N ALA A 195 18.13 3.01 -16.76
CA ALA A 195 18.88 2.35 -15.70
C ALA A 195 20.39 2.36 -16.02
N PRO A 196 21.28 2.69 -15.06
CA PRO A 196 22.69 2.96 -15.33
C PRO A 196 23.51 1.74 -15.80
N TYR A 197 22.95 0.54 -15.73
CA TYR A 197 23.57 -0.72 -16.15
C TYR A 197 23.14 -1.17 -17.55
N LEU A 198 22.21 -0.47 -18.19
CA LEU A 198 21.83 -0.70 -19.59
C LEU A 198 22.67 0.23 -20.47
N ILE A 199 23.49 -0.36 -21.34
CA ILE A 199 24.48 0.35 -22.16
C ILE A 199 24.25 0.01 -23.63
N ASN A 200 24.27 1.03 -24.49
CA ASN A 200 24.16 0.90 -25.94
C ASN A 200 25.52 0.58 -26.52
N VAL A 201 25.65 -0.54 -27.21
CA VAL A 201 26.89 -1.00 -27.81
C VAL A 201 26.69 -1.38 -29.27
N ARG A 202 27.77 -1.32 -30.04
CA ARG A 202 27.80 -1.73 -31.45
C ARG A 202 28.31 -3.17 -31.56
N LEU A 203 27.43 -4.10 -31.91
CA LEU A 203 27.83 -5.47 -32.24
C LEU A 203 28.23 -5.53 -33.71
N ILE A 204 29.44 -6.00 -34.01
CA ILE A 204 29.97 -6.12 -35.36
C ILE A 204 30.15 -7.60 -35.69
N TYR A 205 29.46 -8.07 -36.73
CA TYR A 205 29.57 -9.43 -37.24
C TYR A 205 29.45 -9.42 -38.77
N ASN A 206 30.36 -10.10 -39.49
CA ASN A 206 30.39 -10.14 -40.96
C ASN A 206 30.32 -8.75 -41.64
N GLN A 207 31.02 -7.75 -41.10
CA GLN A 207 30.99 -6.34 -41.55
C GLN A 207 29.63 -5.64 -41.41
N ILE A 208 28.66 -6.25 -40.73
CA ILE A 208 27.39 -5.65 -40.38
C ILE A 208 27.45 -5.18 -38.92
N THR A 209 27.00 -3.95 -38.69
CA THR A 209 26.93 -3.33 -37.36
C THR A 209 25.49 -3.35 -36.87
N TYR A 210 25.28 -3.79 -35.63
CA TYR A 210 23.99 -3.80 -34.94
C TYR A 210 24.09 -2.99 -33.65
N ASP A 211 23.29 -1.95 -33.52
CA ASP A 211 23.14 -1.22 -32.26
C ASP A 211 22.22 -2.01 -31.32
N LYS A 212 22.72 -2.33 -30.12
CA LYS A 212 21.99 -3.08 -29.11
C LYS A 212 22.19 -2.49 -27.72
N GLU A 213 21.12 -2.45 -26.96
CA GLU A 213 21.18 -2.19 -25.52
C GLU A 213 21.44 -3.51 -24.78
N ILE A 214 22.45 -3.52 -23.90
CA ILE A 214 22.85 -4.69 -23.14
C ILE A 214 22.91 -4.37 -21.64
N ASP A 215 22.51 -5.33 -20.80
CA ASP A 215 22.75 -5.27 -19.35
C ASP A 215 24.19 -5.70 -19.04
N VAL A 216 25.01 -4.80 -18.50
CA VAL A 216 26.42 -5.10 -18.18
C VAL A 216 26.61 -5.91 -16.89
N ARG A 217 25.54 -6.24 -16.15
CA ARG A 217 25.60 -7.12 -14.97
C ARG A 217 25.58 -8.60 -15.34
N GLN A 218 25.32 -8.93 -16.60
CA GLN A 218 25.42 -10.31 -17.08
C GLN A 218 26.87 -10.76 -17.22
N THR A 219 27.10 -12.07 -17.13
CA THR A 219 28.39 -12.70 -17.37
C THR A 219 28.71 -12.77 -18.86
N VAL A 220 30.01 -12.87 -19.20
CA VAL A 220 30.47 -13.13 -20.57
C VAL A 220 29.78 -14.38 -21.15
N GLN A 221 29.56 -15.43 -20.36
CA GLN A 221 28.87 -16.64 -20.81
C GLN A 221 27.41 -16.36 -21.20
N GLN A 222 26.67 -15.62 -20.39
CA GLN A 222 25.28 -15.24 -20.69
C GLN A 222 25.21 -14.37 -21.94
N PHE A 223 26.14 -13.43 -22.07
CA PHE A 223 26.21 -12.58 -23.24
C PHE A 223 26.54 -13.38 -24.51
N LYS A 224 27.49 -14.32 -24.45
CA LYS A 224 27.77 -15.22 -25.59
C LYS A 224 26.58 -16.10 -25.96
N LYS A 225 25.75 -16.54 -24.99
CA LYS A 225 24.49 -17.24 -25.27
C LYS A 225 23.50 -16.35 -26.02
N TYR A 226 23.34 -15.10 -25.59
CA TYR A 226 22.52 -14.11 -26.29
C TYR A 226 23.00 -13.89 -27.74
N LEU A 227 24.31 -13.78 -27.96
CA LEU A 227 24.87 -13.65 -29.32
C LEU A 227 24.70 -14.92 -30.16
N HIS A 228 24.76 -16.11 -29.54
CA HIS A 228 24.46 -17.37 -30.20
C HIS A 228 23.02 -17.41 -30.72
N GLU A 229 22.04 -16.96 -29.93
CA GLU A 229 20.63 -16.92 -30.34
C GLU A 229 20.39 -15.95 -31.51
N ILE A 230 21.08 -14.80 -31.52
CA ILE A 230 20.92 -13.79 -32.56
C ILE A 230 21.64 -14.16 -33.86
N PHE A 231 22.89 -14.61 -33.76
CA PHE A 231 23.73 -14.86 -34.95
C PHE A 231 23.76 -16.32 -35.38
N GLN A 232 23.10 -17.22 -34.64
CA GLN A 232 23.06 -18.67 -34.89
C GLN A 232 24.45 -19.30 -34.96
N ILE A 233 25.42 -18.77 -34.20
CA ILE A 233 26.81 -19.23 -34.15
C ILE A 233 26.98 -20.21 -32.98
N PRO A 234 27.43 -21.46 -33.19
CA PRO A 234 27.71 -22.39 -32.09
C PRO A 234 28.69 -21.78 -31.06
N LEU A 235 28.38 -21.89 -29.77
CA LEU A 235 29.20 -21.33 -28.68
C LEU A 235 30.67 -21.78 -28.70
N THR A 236 30.96 -22.98 -29.23
CA THR A 236 32.31 -23.52 -29.37
C THR A 236 33.15 -22.80 -30.43
N ARG A 237 32.50 -22.14 -31.39
CA ARG A 237 33.13 -21.37 -32.47
C ARG A 237 33.07 -19.87 -32.22
N LEU A 238 32.30 -19.39 -31.26
CA LEU A 238 32.09 -17.97 -31.00
C LEU A 238 33.29 -17.35 -30.24
N ARG A 239 34.01 -16.45 -30.93
CA ARG A 239 34.98 -15.54 -30.32
C ARG A 239 34.36 -14.16 -30.22
N LEU A 240 34.68 -13.46 -29.15
CA LEU A 240 34.11 -12.16 -28.84
C LEU A 240 35.22 -11.24 -28.37
N PHE A 241 35.36 -10.10 -29.02
CA PHE A 241 36.33 -9.07 -28.68
C PHE A 241 35.59 -7.80 -28.29
N TYR A 242 36.04 -7.15 -27.23
CA TYR A 242 35.58 -5.84 -26.82
C TYR A 242 36.57 -4.78 -27.28
N ILE A 243 36.05 -3.65 -27.75
CA ILE A 243 36.81 -2.48 -28.13
C ILE A 243 36.16 -1.27 -27.46
N ASP A 244 36.93 -0.64 -26.57
CA ASP A 244 36.66 0.70 -26.07
C ASP A 244 36.89 1.68 -27.23
N ASP A 245 35.81 2.33 -27.71
CA ASP A 245 35.84 3.16 -28.90
C ASP A 245 36.72 4.41 -28.69
N PHE A 246 36.73 4.95 -27.46
CA PHE A 246 37.52 6.10 -27.09
C PHE A 246 39.02 5.73 -27.01
N ALA A 247 39.37 4.65 -26.31
CA ALA A 247 40.75 4.22 -26.20
C ALA A 247 41.34 3.77 -27.55
N PHE A 248 40.51 3.14 -28.40
CA PHE A 248 40.90 2.73 -29.75
C PHE A 248 41.12 3.92 -30.68
N SER A 249 40.23 4.92 -30.67
CA SER A 249 40.39 6.14 -31.49
C SER A 249 41.61 6.97 -31.08
N MET A 250 41.98 6.94 -29.80
CA MET A 250 43.20 7.57 -29.28
C MET A 250 44.48 6.74 -29.51
N GLY A 251 44.37 5.51 -30.04
CA GLY A 251 45.50 4.61 -30.28
C GLY A 251 46.16 4.06 -29.01
N VAL A 252 45.48 4.11 -27.87
CA VAL A 252 46.01 3.75 -26.53
C VAL A 252 45.58 2.34 -26.10
N GLY A 253 44.63 1.72 -26.81
CA GLY A 253 44.13 0.38 -26.51
C GLY A 253 43.83 -0.43 -27.78
N GLY A 254 43.85 -1.76 -27.64
CA GLY A 254 43.51 -2.71 -28.70
C GLY A 254 42.35 -3.64 -28.29
N PRO A 255 41.84 -4.47 -29.23
CA PRO A 255 40.73 -5.36 -28.95
C PRO A 255 41.06 -6.36 -27.82
N GLU A 256 40.23 -6.42 -26.78
CA GLU A 256 40.35 -7.38 -25.67
C GLU A 256 39.43 -8.58 -25.92
N GLU A 257 40.00 -9.78 -26.01
CA GLU A 257 39.18 -11.00 -26.16
C GLU A 257 38.52 -11.41 -24.83
N LEU A 258 37.20 -11.58 -24.85
CA LEU A 258 36.39 -12.02 -23.72
C LEU A 258 36.54 -13.54 -23.50
N LYS A 259 37.67 -13.94 -22.90
CA LYS A 259 38.06 -15.35 -22.68
C LYS A 259 37.42 -15.99 -21.45
N TYR A 260 37.12 -15.22 -20.40
CA TYR A 260 36.71 -15.74 -19.09
C TYR A 260 35.18 -15.78 -18.96
N PRO A 261 34.51 -16.96 -19.05
CA PRO A 261 33.05 -17.03 -19.15
C PRO A 261 32.31 -16.52 -17.91
N ARG A 262 32.93 -16.65 -16.73
CA ARG A 262 32.34 -16.23 -15.45
C ARG A 262 32.58 -14.74 -15.12
N ARG A 263 33.40 -14.03 -15.89
CA ARG A 263 33.64 -12.59 -15.67
C ARG A 263 32.39 -11.81 -16.06
N VAL A 264 32.09 -10.75 -15.32
CA VAL A 264 30.90 -9.91 -15.55
C VAL A 264 31.27 -8.74 -16.47
N LEU A 265 30.38 -8.35 -17.37
CA LEU A 265 30.66 -7.35 -18.41
C LEU A 265 31.05 -5.97 -17.86
N HIS A 266 30.47 -5.50 -16.76
CA HIS A 266 30.82 -4.20 -16.19
C HIS A 266 32.29 -4.10 -15.75
N THR A 267 32.97 -5.23 -15.50
CA THR A 267 34.41 -5.24 -15.12
C THR A 267 35.35 -4.89 -16.28
N TYR A 268 34.80 -4.66 -17.47
CA TYR A 268 35.51 -4.15 -18.65
C TYR A 268 35.32 -2.63 -18.82
N ASN A 269 34.61 -1.96 -17.91
CA ASN A 269 34.29 -0.53 -17.99
C ASN A 269 33.68 -0.15 -19.35
N ILE A 270 32.62 -0.86 -19.74
CA ILE A 270 31.90 -0.61 -20.99
C ILE A 270 31.11 0.67 -20.87
N HIS A 271 31.13 1.51 -21.90
CA HIS A 271 30.40 2.76 -22.02
C HIS A 271 29.50 2.77 -23.26
N ASP A 272 28.60 3.75 -23.34
CA ASP A 272 27.72 3.93 -24.50
C ASP A 272 28.56 4.22 -25.75
N GLY A 273 28.32 3.44 -26.82
CA GLY A 273 28.99 3.57 -28.12
C GLY A 273 30.15 2.60 -28.34
N ASP A 274 30.59 1.89 -27.30
CA ASP A 274 31.66 0.89 -27.41
C ASP A 274 31.26 -0.30 -28.27
N GLN A 275 32.26 -1.06 -28.74
CA GLN A 275 32.07 -2.07 -29.76
C GLN A 275 32.37 -3.49 -29.27
N PHE A 276 31.59 -4.44 -29.77
CA PHE A 276 31.86 -5.87 -29.64
C PHE A 276 31.99 -6.51 -31.01
N HIS A 277 33.14 -7.10 -31.28
CA HIS A 277 33.41 -7.80 -32.54
C HIS A 277 33.23 -9.30 -32.34
N VAL A 278 32.31 -9.89 -33.10
CA VAL A 278 32.03 -11.33 -33.10
C VAL A 278 32.81 -11.97 -34.23
N ASP A 279 33.59 -12.99 -33.91
CA ASP A 279 34.44 -13.70 -34.86
C ASP A 279 34.30 -15.22 -34.71
N LEU A 280 34.65 -15.96 -35.76
CA LEU A 280 34.57 -17.42 -35.81
C LEU A 280 35.94 -18.03 -35.53
N LYS A 281 35.99 -18.97 -34.59
CA LYS A 281 37.18 -19.78 -34.37
C LYS A 281 37.51 -20.57 -35.65
N PRO A 282 38.76 -20.50 -36.15
CA PRO A 282 39.18 -21.27 -37.32
C PRO A 282 39.11 -22.77 -37.03
N ASP A 283 38.76 -23.55 -38.05
CA ASP A 283 38.70 -25.00 -37.94
C ASP A 283 40.11 -25.56 -37.68
N ALA A 284 40.25 -26.41 -36.67
CA ALA A 284 41.53 -27.05 -36.38
C ALA A 284 41.92 -27.99 -37.56
N PRO A 285 43.16 -27.93 -38.09
CA PRO A 285 43.59 -28.87 -39.10
C PRO A 285 43.55 -30.29 -38.52
N LYS A 286 42.89 -31.22 -39.23
CA LYS A 286 42.85 -32.63 -38.86
C LYS A 286 44.29 -33.16 -38.76
N PRO A 287 44.69 -33.86 -37.70
CA PRO A 287 46.02 -34.44 -37.61
C PRO A 287 46.21 -35.44 -38.75
N GLN A 288 47.15 -35.15 -39.65
CA GLN A 288 47.61 -36.08 -40.67
C GLN A 288 48.43 -37.16 -39.97
N HIS A 289 47.89 -38.37 -39.87
CA HIS A 289 48.64 -39.54 -39.45
C HIS A 289 49.74 -39.83 -40.49
N SER A 290 50.98 -39.51 -40.15
CA SER A 290 52.14 -40.01 -40.87
C SER A 290 52.43 -41.45 -40.42
N ASN A 291 52.34 -42.36 -41.38
CA ASN A 291 52.78 -43.74 -41.22
C ASN A 291 54.30 -43.78 -41.00
N ARG A 292 54.73 -44.27 -39.83
CA ARG A 292 56.05 -44.88 -39.66
C ARG A 292 55.93 -46.11 -38.76
N THR A 293 55.94 -47.27 -39.43
CA THR A 293 56.58 -48.55 -39.03
C THR A 293 57.92 -48.30 -38.32
N ALA A 294 58.42 -49.09 -37.38
CA ALA A 294 58.05 -50.33 -36.71
C ALA A 294 58.88 -50.37 -35.40
N ASP A 295 58.47 -51.09 -34.36
CA ASP A 295 59.10 -52.37 -34.06
C ASP A 295 58.44 -53.11 -32.88
N ILE A 296 58.49 -54.42 -33.00
CA ILE A 296 57.82 -55.42 -32.17
C ILE A 296 58.77 -55.85 -31.04
N THR A 297 58.29 -55.91 -29.80
CA THR A 297 58.62 -57.04 -28.91
C THR A 297 57.56 -57.27 -27.83
N GLN A 298 56.67 -58.21 -28.17
CA GLN A 298 56.14 -59.33 -27.38
C GLN A 298 56.16 -59.36 -25.83
N ARG A 299 55.05 -59.97 -25.34
CA ARG A 299 54.78 -60.69 -24.06
C ARG A 299 54.35 -59.80 -22.89
N ASN A 300 53.26 -60.09 -22.15
CA ASN A 300 52.42 -61.28 -22.11
C ASN A 300 51.03 -60.96 -21.52
N LYS A 301 50.06 -61.76 -21.97
CA LYS A 301 48.66 -61.85 -21.52
C LYS A 301 48.51 -62.16 -20.03
N LYS A 302 47.50 -61.55 -19.41
CA LYS A 302 46.40 -62.18 -18.66
C LYS A 302 45.34 -61.07 -18.48
N SER A 303 44.17 -61.06 -19.15
CA SER A 303 43.00 -61.95 -19.02
C SER A 303 42.84 -62.42 -17.58
N THR A 304 41.79 -62.04 -16.86
CA THR A 304 40.39 -62.31 -17.20
C THR A 304 39.47 -61.50 -16.29
N ASP A 305 38.32 -61.12 -16.85
CA ASP A 305 36.95 -61.24 -16.33
C ASP A 305 36.70 -60.86 -14.86
N GLY A 306 35.68 -60.08 -14.53
CA GLY A 306 34.50 -59.70 -15.28
C GLY A 306 33.37 -59.43 -14.29
N ASN A 307 32.43 -58.61 -14.75
CA ASN A 307 31.02 -58.50 -14.36
C ASN A 307 30.68 -58.09 -12.91
N THR A 308 30.08 -56.91 -12.73
CA THR A 308 28.64 -56.59 -12.86
C THR A 308 27.93 -56.80 -11.53
N THR A 309 27.39 -55.72 -10.95
CA THR A 309 25.93 -55.55 -10.78
C THR A 309 25.62 -54.18 -10.19
N ASN A 310 24.68 -53.51 -10.85
CA ASN A 310 23.93 -52.36 -10.37
C ASN A 310 23.06 -52.76 -9.17
N SER A 311 22.78 -51.80 -8.27
CA SER A 311 21.45 -51.67 -7.68
C SER A 311 21.21 -50.23 -7.23
N SER A 312 20.23 -49.62 -7.90
CA SER A 312 19.47 -48.42 -7.61
C SER A 312 18.69 -48.48 -6.29
N THR A 313 18.46 -47.31 -5.66
CA THR A 313 17.26 -46.82 -4.92
C THR A 313 17.75 -45.61 -4.06
N SER A 314 17.37 -44.34 -4.28
CA SER A 314 16.07 -43.65 -4.01
C SER A 314 15.46 -44.08 -2.66
N SER A 315 15.03 -43.24 -1.74
CA SER A 315 14.84 -41.79 -1.64
C SER A 315 14.40 -41.51 -0.19
N ASP A 316 14.34 -40.21 0.14
CA ASP A 316 13.44 -39.58 1.12
C ASP A 316 13.76 -39.60 2.63
N ASP A 317 14.07 -38.36 3.06
CA ASP A 317 13.44 -37.61 4.14
C ASP A 317 13.73 -37.95 5.61
N ASP A 318 14.66 -37.19 6.19
CA ASP A 318 14.64 -36.87 7.62
C ASP A 318 14.77 -35.36 7.89
N LYS A 319 13.65 -34.84 8.39
CA LYS A 319 13.35 -33.64 9.18
C LYS A 319 14.53 -32.84 9.75
N THR A 320 14.52 -31.54 9.46
CA THR A 320 15.00 -30.50 10.39
C THR A 320 13.97 -29.40 10.54
N ASN A 321 13.40 -29.30 11.74
CA ASN A 321 12.54 -28.21 12.22
C ASN A 321 13.30 -26.88 12.21
N ILE A 322 12.73 -25.87 11.55
CA ILE A 322 13.09 -24.46 11.75
C ILE A 322 11.81 -23.74 12.17
N SER A 323 11.81 -23.25 13.42
CA SER A 323 10.78 -22.37 13.95
C SER A 323 10.85 -21.02 13.24
N ILE A 324 9.75 -20.61 12.61
CA ILE A 324 9.55 -19.27 12.05
C ILE A 324 8.47 -18.60 12.91
N GLU A 325 8.86 -17.52 13.60
CA GLU A 325 7.91 -16.59 14.22
C GLU A 325 7.08 -15.91 13.13
N ILE A 326 5.77 -16.09 13.19
CA ILE A 326 4.80 -15.45 12.30
C ILE A 326 4.28 -14.20 13.00
N SER A 327 4.49 -13.05 12.34
CA SER A 327 3.96 -11.73 12.72
C SER A 327 2.42 -11.71 12.67
N PRO A 328 1.72 -11.07 13.65
CA PRO A 328 0.27 -11.17 13.83
C PRO A 328 -0.59 -10.36 12.84
N PHE A 329 -0.03 -9.89 11.72
CA PHE A 329 -0.75 -9.06 10.74
C PHE A 329 -0.68 -9.63 9.31
N SER A 330 -1.07 -10.89 9.15
CA SER A 330 -1.30 -11.48 7.82
C SER A 330 -2.78 -11.37 7.40
N PHE A 331 -2.98 -10.86 6.18
CA PHE A 331 -4.27 -10.57 5.53
C PHE A 331 -5.20 -11.80 5.46
N ASP A 332 -4.63 -13.02 5.44
CA ASP A 332 -5.40 -14.28 5.39
C ASP A 332 -6.18 -14.60 6.68
N SER A 333 -5.79 -14.00 7.82
CA SER A 333 -6.50 -14.21 9.09
C SER A 333 -7.78 -13.37 9.22
N LEU A 334 -7.93 -12.32 8.42
CA LEU A 334 -9.11 -11.44 8.45
C LEU A 334 -10.24 -11.92 7.52
N GLN A 335 -9.93 -12.74 6.51
CA GLN A 335 -10.93 -13.27 5.58
C GLN A 335 -11.72 -14.46 6.17
N LYS A 336 -11.12 -15.23 7.08
CA LYS A 336 -11.78 -16.35 7.77
C LYS A 336 -12.78 -15.94 8.86
N LEU A 337 -12.72 -14.70 9.36
CA LEU A 337 -13.67 -14.19 10.37
C LEU A 337 -14.95 -13.61 9.74
N THR A 338 -14.95 -13.35 8.43
CA THR A 338 -16.11 -12.82 7.70
C THR A 338 -17.01 -13.89 7.07
N GLU A 339 -16.59 -15.16 7.06
CA GLU A 339 -17.34 -16.24 6.40
C GLU A 339 -18.21 -17.10 7.34
N GLU A 340 -18.12 -16.93 8.68
CA GLU A 340 -18.88 -17.77 9.64
C GLU A 340 -20.19 -17.15 10.17
N LYS A 341 -20.64 -15.98 9.68
CA LYS A 341 -21.92 -15.36 10.09
C LYS A 341 -22.96 -15.17 8.99
N SER A 342 -22.90 -16.00 7.94
CA SER A 342 -23.90 -15.99 6.86
C SER A 342 -24.70 -17.28 6.78
N THR A 343 -25.33 -17.69 7.88
CA THR A 343 -26.48 -18.61 7.86
C THR A 343 -27.40 -18.37 9.06
N ASN A 344 -28.29 -17.38 8.97
CA ASN A 344 -29.70 -17.56 9.34
C ASN A 344 -30.51 -16.32 8.94
N ASN A 345 -31.25 -16.48 7.84
CA ASN A 345 -32.42 -15.67 7.56
C ASN A 345 -33.49 -16.01 8.62
N ASN A 346 -33.92 -15.00 9.37
CA ASN A 346 -35.30 -14.81 9.77
C ASN A 346 -35.46 -13.34 10.18
N ASN A 347 -36.38 -12.62 9.52
CA ASN A 347 -36.83 -11.29 9.89
C ASN A 347 -37.55 -11.36 11.25
N GLN A 348 -36.78 -11.29 12.33
CA GLN A 348 -37.28 -11.03 13.67
C GLN A 348 -36.47 -9.89 14.25
N THR A 349 -37.14 -8.77 14.53
CA THR A 349 -36.70 -7.77 15.50
C THR A 349 -36.56 -8.50 16.83
N THR A 350 -35.33 -8.80 17.22
CA THR A 350 -35.03 -9.51 18.47
C THR A 350 -34.78 -8.51 19.58
N THR A 351 -35.81 -8.28 20.39
CA THR A 351 -35.67 -8.02 21.82
C THR A 351 -35.22 -9.33 22.49
N ILE A 352 -34.25 -9.32 23.41
CA ILE A 352 -34.16 -10.22 24.59
C ILE A 352 -33.03 -9.78 25.54
N GLU A 353 -33.46 -9.64 26.81
CA GLU A 353 -32.81 -9.84 28.12
C GLU A 353 -31.35 -9.41 28.36
N LEU A 354 -31.23 -8.48 29.31
CA LEU A 354 -30.02 -8.00 29.99
C LEU A 354 -29.37 -9.03 30.96
N ASP A 355 -29.45 -10.32 30.68
CA ASP A 355 -28.67 -11.30 31.43
C ASP A 355 -27.39 -11.56 30.66
N TYR A 356 -26.31 -10.81 30.94
CA TYR A 356 -24.89 -11.25 30.93
C TYR A 356 -23.91 -10.07 31.11
N LEU A 357 -24.15 -9.14 32.03
CA LEU A 357 -23.07 -8.27 32.53
C LEU A 357 -23.23 -8.01 34.02
N TYR A 358 -22.79 -8.96 34.85
CA TYR A 358 -22.46 -8.73 36.26
C TYR A 358 -21.29 -9.61 36.70
N PRO A 359 -20.35 -9.07 37.49
CA PRO A 359 -20.02 -9.61 38.79
C PRO A 359 -20.86 -8.88 39.83
N SER A 360 -21.51 -9.66 40.68
CA SER A 360 -22.52 -9.32 41.69
C SER A 360 -22.28 -8.01 42.47
N ILE A 361 -23.35 -7.26 42.73
CA ILE A 361 -23.89 -6.93 44.08
C ILE A 361 -25.21 -6.12 43.96
N ASP A 362 -26.26 -6.74 44.51
CA ASP A 362 -27.54 -6.26 45.05
C ASP A 362 -28.52 -5.38 44.25
N LYS A 363 -29.50 -6.12 43.70
CA LYS A 363 -30.96 -5.91 43.65
C LYS A 363 -31.52 -4.59 44.19
N ASN A 364 -32.08 -3.82 43.26
CA ASN A 364 -33.46 -3.32 43.21
C ASN A 364 -33.44 -1.93 42.58
N ILE A 365 -33.84 -1.84 41.31
CA ILE A 365 -34.63 -0.76 40.70
C ILE A 365 -35.04 -1.28 39.31
N GLU A 366 -36.31 -1.68 39.19
CA GLU A 366 -37.00 -1.82 37.89
C GLU A 366 -37.18 -0.43 37.30
N ILE A 367 -36.68 -0.21 36.07
CA ILE A 367 -37.12 0.91 35.23
C ILE A 367 -37.89 0.27 34.07
N LYS A 368 -39.23 0.33 34.14
CA LYS A 368 -40.09 0.07 33.00
C LYS A 368 -39.96 1.24 32.03
N VAL A 369 -39.46 0.97 30.83
CA VAL A 369 -39.61 1.87 29.69
C VAL A 369 -40.77 1.33 28.85
N ASN A 370 -41.73 2.18 28.51
CA ASN A 370 -42.89 1.81 27.71
C ASN A 370 -42.48 1.54 26.26
N ASP A 371 -43.07 0.51 25.66
CA ASP A 371 -42.72 -0.11 24.37
C ASP A 371 -43.05 0.67 23.09
N ASP A 372 -43.20 2.01 23.11
CA ASP A 372 -43.77 2.73 21.96
C ASP A 372 -42.84 3.74 21.21
N ASP A 373 -41.57 3.92 21.58
CA ASP A 373 -40.62 4.75 20.80
C ASP A 373 -39.25 4.06 20.65
N HIS A 374 -38.97 3.54 19.45
CA HIS A 374 -37.74 2.78 19.12
C HIS A 374 -36.57 3.66 18.61
N ASP A 375 -36.66 4.99 18.71
CA ASP A 375 -35.69 5.94 18.13
C ASP A 375 -34.78 6.64 19.18
N ASP A 376 -34.87 6.29 20.47
CA ASP A 376 -34.31 7.08 21.58
C ASP A 376 -32.97 6.59 22.17
N ASP A 377 -32.36 5.55 21.60
CA ASP A 377 -31.39 4.77 22.39
C ASP A 377 -29.98 5.37 22.50
N LEU A 378 -29.43 6.09 21.50
CA LEU A 378 -28.03 6.57 21.59
C LEU A 378 -27.85 7.69 22.60
N LEU A 379 -28.78 8.66 22.61
CA LEU A 379 -28.73 9.79 23.53
C LEU A 379 -29.14 9.38 24.94
N LEU A 380 -30.12 8.49 25.07
CA LEU A 380 -30.47 7.91 26.35
C LEU A 380 -29.30 7.09 26.89
N ALA A 381 -28.60 6.31 26.06
CA ALA A 381 -27.39 5.58 26.45
C ALA A 381 -26.25 6.54 26.83
N ALA A 382 -26.03 7.62 26.08
CA ALA A 382 -25.04 8.63 26.41
C ALA A 382 -25.37 9.33 27.74
N ALA A 383 -26.61 9.76 27.93
CA ALA A 383 -27.08 10.38 29.16
C ALA A 383 -27.05 9.40 30.35
N ALA A 384 -27.40 8.13 30.13
CA ALA A 384 -27.33 7.08 31.16
C ALA A 384 -25.87 6.76 31.52
N ALA A 385 -24.97 6.69 30.55
CA ALA A 385 -23.53 6.52 30.77
C ALA A 385 -22.97 7.69 31.58
N CYS A 386 -23.39 8.92 31.27
CA CYS A 386 -23.09 10.11 32.05
C CYS A 386 -23.74 10.13 33.45
N ASN A 387 -24.63 9.21 33.80
CA ASN A 387 -25.30 9.17 35.12
C ASN A 387 -24.91 7.94 35.98
N ASN A 388 -24.36 6.87 35.39
CA ASN A 388 -24.22 5.56 36.05
C ASN A 388 -22.83 5.18 36.57
N ILE A 389 -21.80 6.02 36.42
CA ILE A 389 -20.47 5.70 36.97
C ILE A 389 -20.43 6.13 38.43
N LYS A 390 -20.63 5.17 39.34
CA LYS A 390 -20.48 5.36 40.80
C LYS A 390 -19.13 6.01 41.10
N THR A 391 -19.17 7.12 41.83
CA THR A 391 -18.03 7.64 42.57
C THR A 391 -17.47 6.53 43.45
N LYS A 392 -16.20 6.19 43.21
CA LYS A 392 -15.45 5.31 44.10
C LYS A 392 -14.98 6.06 45.33
#